data_AF-A0A7X9EVU1-F1
#
_entry.id   AF-A0A7X9EVU1-F1
#
_cell.length_a   1.000
_cell.length_b   1.000
_cell.length_c   1.000
_cell.angle_alpha   90.00
_cell.angle_beta   90.00
_cell.angle_gamma   90.00
#
_symmetry.space_group_name_H-M   'P 1'
#
loop_
_entity.id
_entity.type
_entity.pdbx_description
1 polymer ?
#
loop_
_entity_poly.entity_id
_entity_poly.type
_entity_poly.pdbx_seq_one_letter_code
_entity_poly.pdbx_strand_id
1 'polypeptide(L)'
;VNPGFGGQKFIPVILKKLTQLKQILEDRDSGAYLQVDGGINLQTGREVVKAGANVLVAGSFIYKAPDVRQAVLDLKALGSQNQDIKGD
;
A
#
# COMPACT_ATOMS: atom_id res chain seq x y z
N VAL A 1 4.19 8.95 6.70
CA VAL A 1 5.37 9.53 7.40
C VAL A 1 5.34 11.05 7.22
N ASN A 2 6.14 11.80 7.96
CA ASN A 2 6.36 13.22 7.61
C ASN A 2 7.43 13.30 6.51
N PRO A 3 7.37 14.30 5.60
CA PRO A 3 8.42 14.49 4.60
C PRO A 3 9.80 14.71 5.25
N GLY A 4 10.87 14.34 4.55
CA GLY A 4 12.25 14.52 4.99
C GLY A 4 13.07 13.23 4.89
N PHE A 5 13.03 12.39 5.92
CA PHE A 5 13.95 11.23 6.05
C PHE A 5 13.28 9.88 5.78
N GLY A 6 14.03 8.96 5.17
CA GLY A 6 13.61 7.56 5.02
C GLY A 6 13.66 6.78 6.35
N GLY A 7 12.84 5.73 6.46
CA GLY A 7 12.82 4.85 7.65
C GLY A 7 11.93 5.32 8.81
N GLN A 8 11.15 6.39 8.61
CA GLN A 8 10.14 6.81 9.57
C GLN A 8 9.00 5.79 9.71
N LYS A 9 8.38 5.76 10.90
CA LYS A 9 7.24 4.88 11.19
C LYS A 9 5.99 5.31 10.42
N PHE A 10 5.21 4.31 10.00
CA PHE A 10 3.89 4.51 9.43
C PHE A 10 2.95 5.24 10.40
N ILE A 11 2.04 6.07 9.87
CA ILE A 11 1.09 6.85 10.66
C ILE A 11 -0.32 6.27 10.42
N PRO A 12 -0.92 5.55 11.39
CA PRO A 12 -2.18 4.82 11.20
C PRO A 12 -3.36 5.67 10.75
N VAL A 13 -3.37 6.98 11.05
CA VAL A 13 -4.42 7.92 10.62
C VAL A 13 -4.61 7.95 9.09
N ILE A 14 -3.58 7.57 8.32
CA ILE A 14 -3.63 7.52 6.86
C ILE A 14 -4.62 6.47 6.36
N LEU A 15 -4.87 5.38 7.10
CA LEU A 15 -5.80 4.34 6.68
C LEU A 15 -7.22 4.88 6.46
N LYS A 16 -7.71 5.72 7.37
CA LYS A 16 -9.02 6.38 7.23
C LYS A 16 -9.07 7.28 5.99
N LYS A 17 -8.00 8.02 5.71
CA LYS A 17 -7.91 8.88 4.53
C LYS A 17 -7.92 8.07 3.23
N LEU A 18 -7.25 6.92 3.20
CA LEU A 18 -7.25 6.02 2.04
C LEU A 18 -8.65 5.50 1.74
N THR A 19 -9.36 5.02 2.75
CA THR A 19 -10.74 4.53 2.58
C THR A 19 -11.67 5.63 2.06
N GLN A 20 -11.58 6.84 2.62
CA GLN A 20 -12.36 7.98 2.16
C GLN A 20 -12.03 8.36 0.71
N LEU A 21 -10.74 8.40 0.36
CA LEU A 21 -10.32 8.72 -1.00
C LEU A 21 -10.74 7.64 -2.00
N LYS A 22 -10.66 6.36 -1.62
CA LYS A 22 -11.13 5.25 -2.44
C LYS A 22 -12.62 5.38 -2.79
N GLN A 23 -13.45 5.71 -1.80
CA GLN A 23 -14.87 5.97 -2.02
C GLN A 23 -15.08 7.14 -3.00
N ILE A 24 -14.36 8.25 -2.83
CA ILE A 24 -14.46 9.41 -3.74
C ILE A 24 -14.10 9.04 -5.19
N LEU A 25 -13.11 8.17 -5.39
CA LEU A 25 -12.75 7.73 -6.74
C LEU A 25 -13.82 6.82 -7.35
N GLU A 26 -14.42 5.93 -6.55
CA GLU A 26 -15.51 5.06 -6.99
C GLU A 26 -16.77 5.86 -7.36
N ASP A 27 -17.15 6.82 -6.52
CA ASP A 27 -18.31 7.69 -6.75
C ASP A 27 -18.18 8.54 -8.03
N ARG A 28 -16.94 8.74 -8.49
CA ARG A 28 -16.60 9.52 -9.69
C ARG A 28 -16.24 8.68 -10.90
N ASP A 29 -16.37 7.35 -10.80
CA ASP A 29 -15.94 6.40 -11.83
C ASP A 29 -14.49 6.66 -12.32
N SER A 30 -13.60 6.99 -11.36
CA SER A 30 -12.22 7.39 -11.65
C SER A 30 -11.28 6.19 -11.59
N GLY A 31 -10.55 5.96 -12.68
CA GLY A 31 -9.50 4.94 -12.76
C GLY A 31 -8.15 5.33 -12.14
N ALA A 32 -8.10 6.37 -11.29
CA ALA A 32 -6.85 6.80 -10.68
C ALA A 32 -6.32 5.78 -9.66
N TYR A 33 -5.00 5.59 -9.63
CA TYR A 33 -4.35 4.73 -8.64
C TYR A 33 -4.13 5.46 -7.31
N LEU A 34 -4.43 4.79 -6.19
CA LEU A 34 -4.02 5.26 -4.87
C LEU A 34 -2.62 4.76 -4.53
N GLN A 35 -1.68 5.69 -4.33
CA GLN A 35 -0.32 5.40 -3.89
C GLN A 35 -0.12 5.72 -2.41
N VAL A 36 0.63 4.87 -1.70
CA VAL A 36 1.15 5.18 -0.36
C VAL A 36 2.66 5.18 -0.35
N ASP A 37 3.23 6.30 0.10
CA ASP A 37 4.68 6.47 0.26
C ASP A 37 5.08 6.71 1.73
N GLY A 38 6.04 5.90 2.17
CA GLY A 38 6.68 6.00 3.47
C GLY A 38 6.19 4.99 4.50
N GLY A 39 7.13 4.24 5.05
CA GLY A 39 6.88 3.27 6.13
C GLY A 39 6.24 1.95 5.66
N ILE A 40 6.36 1.60 4.38
CA ILE A 40 5.84 0.35 3.82
C ILE A 40 6.74 -0.86 4.18
N ASN A 41 6.12 -1.89 4.74
CA ASN A 41 6.63 -3.25 4.95
C ASN A 41 5.45 -4.25 4.77
N LEU A 42 5.61 -5.53 5.12
CA LEU A 42 4.53 -6.52 4.95
C LEU A 42 3.29 -6.25 5.81
N GLN A 43 3.47 -5.70 7.01
CA GLN A 43 2.35 -5.36 7.90
C GLN A 43 1.62 -4.13 7.37
N THR A 44 2.34 -3.01 7.21
CA THR A 44 1.73 -1.74 6.79
C THR A 44 1.26 -1.79 5.34
N GLY A 45 1.96 -2.54 4.48
CA GLY A 45 1.53 -2.86 3.12
C GLY A 45 0.17 -3.56 3.10
N ARG A 46 -0.05 -4.55 3.96
CA ARG A 46 -1.33 -5.26 4.07
C ARG A 46 -2.44 -4.31 4.53
N GLU A 47 -2.16 -3.47 5.51
CA GLU A 47 -3.12 -2.48 6.03
C GLU A 47 -3.54 -1.49 4.95
N VAL A 48 -2.60 -0.94 4.17
CA VAL A 48 -2.93 0.07 3.16
C VAL A 48 -3.55 -0.53 1.91
N VAL A 49 -3.17 -1.75 1.50
CA VAL A 49 -3.87 -2.48 0.42
C VAL A 49 -5.31 -2.75 0.82
N LYS A 50 -5.55 -3.22 2.05
CA LYS A 50 -6.91 -3.40 2.59
C LYS A 50 -7.69 -2.08 2.63
N ALA A 51 -7.02 -0.96 2.85
CA ALA A 51 -7.64 0.37 2.85
C ALA A 51 -7.88 0.95 1.44
N GLY A 52 -7.46 0.27 0.37
CA GLY A 52 -7.73 0.64 -1.02
C GLY A 52 -6.52 1.12 -1.83
N ALA A 53 -5.29 1.01 -1.31
CA ALA A 53 -4.08 1.36 -2.06
C ALA A 53 -3.80 0.36 -3.19
N ASN A 54 -3.38 0.86 -4.36
CA ASN A 54 -2.96 0.07 -5.51
C ASN A 54 -1.44 0.07 -5.69
N VAL A 55 -0.78 1.14 -5.25
CA VAL A 55 0.66 1.36 -5.44
C VAL A 55 1.33 1.55 -4.08
N LEU A 56 2.39 0.78 -3.84
CA LEU A 56 3.17 0.82 -2.60
C LEU A 56 4.58 1.32 -2.90
N VAL A 57 5.03 2.35 -2.20
CA VAL A 57 6.42 2.83 -2.28
C VAL A 57 7.18 2.36 -1.04
N ALA A 58 8.12 1.44 -1.26
CA ALA A 58 8.93 0.83 -0.21
C ALA A 58 10.41 1.02 -0.49
N GLY A 59 11.08 1.88 0.28
CA GLY A 59 12.54 2.07 0.21
C GLY A 59 13.29 1.16 1.17
N SER A 60 13.30 1.54 2.45
CA SER A 60 14.12 0.88 3.47
C SER A 60 13.80 -0.60 3.68
N PHE A 61 12.54 -1.02 3.48
CA PHE A 61 12.16 -2.43 3.58
C PHE A 61 12.84 -3.28 2.50
N ILE A 62 12.90 -2.77 1.26
CA ILE A 62 13.51 -3.46 0.13
C ILE A 62 15.04 -3.43 0.26
N TYR A 63 15.63 -2.26 0.43
CA TYR A 63 17.10 -2.11 0.38
C TYR A 63 17.84 -2.63 1.62
N LYS A 64 17.13 -2.91 2.73
CA LYS A 64 17.70 -3.57 3.91
C LYS A 64 17.41 -5.06 3.97
N ALA A 65 16.68 -5.61 3.00
CA ALA A 65 16.37 -7.04 2.97
C ALA A 65 17.63 -7.85 2.60
N PRO A 66 17.82 -9.03 3.21
CA PRO A 66 18.85 -9.98 2.78
C PRO A 66 18.67 -10.43 1.33
N ASP A 67 17.42 -10.55 0.88
CA ASP A 67 17.05 -10.82 -0.49
C ASP A 67 16.06 -9.75 -0.98
N VAL A 68 16.57 -8.84 -1.82
CA VAL A 68 15.81 -7.75 -2.44
C VAL A 68 14.69 -8.29 -3.33
N ARG A 69 14.95 -9.37 -4.08
CA ARG A 69 13.97 -9.97 -4.98
C ARG A 69 12.81 -10.54 -4.18
N GLN A 70 13.10 -11.28 -3.12
CA GLN A 70 12.06 -11.84 -2.26
C GLN A 70 11.21 -10.74 -1.61
N ALA A 71 11.83 -9.68 -1.09
CA ALA A 71 11.11 -8.56 -0.49
C ALA A 71 10.13 -7.87 -1.47
N VAL A 72 10.51 -7.75 -2.75
CA VAL A 72 9.62 -7.24 -3.81
C VAL A 72 8.46 -8.21 -4.08
N LEU A 73 8.74 -9.51 -4.16
CA LEU A 73 7.72 -10.53 -4.40
C LEU A 73 6.70 -10.58 -3.26
N ASP A 74 7.16 -10.52 -2.01
CA ASP A 74 6.29 -10.54 -0.84
C ASP A 74 5.34 -9.34 -0.82
N LEU A 75 5.82 -8.14 -1.16
CA LEU A 75 4.97 -6.95 -1.28
C LEU A 75 3.95 -7.07 -2.43
N LYS A 76 4.35 -7.63 -3.58
CA LYS A 76 3.43 -7.84 -4.71
C LYS A 76 2.32 -8.84 -4.37
N ALA A 77 2.64 -9.90 -3.63
CA ALA A 77 1.69 -10.92 -3.23
C ALA A 77 0.54 -10.38 -2.35
N LEU A 78 0.72 -9.22 -1.69
CA LEU A 78 -0.33 -8.58 -0.90
C LEU A 78 -1.54 -8.14 -1.74
N GLY A 79 -1.33 -7.79 -3.02
CA GLY A 79 -2.41 -7.37 -3.93
C GLY A 79 -3.18 -8.53 -4.56
N SER A 80 -2.58 -9.72 -4.64
CA SER A 80 -3.16 -10.90 -5.29
C SER A 80 -4.22 -11.62 -4.43
N GLN A 81 -4.31 -11.31 -3.14
CA GLN A 81 -5.22 -11.97 -2.19
C GLN A 81 -6.66 -11.41 -2.19
N ASN A 82 -6.99 -10.50 -3.12
CA ASN A 82 -8.30 -9.81 -3.18
C ASN A 82 -9.08 -10.05 -4.49
N GLN A 83 -8.70 -11.03 -5.33
CA GLN A 83 -9.36 -11.26 -6.63
C GLN A 83 -10.43 -12.36 -6.67
N ASP A 84 -10.76 -13.02 -5.54
CA ASP A 84 -11.68 -14.17 -5.55
C ASP A 84 -13.16 -13.85 -5.26
N ILE A 85 -13.62 -12.58 -5.34
CA ILE A 85 -15.05 -12.26 -5.19
C ILE A 85 -15.50 -11.25 -6.26
N LYS A 86 -15.60 -11.72 -7.50
CA LYS A 86 -16.58 -11.25 -8.48
C LYS A 86 -16.80 -12.37 -9.49
N GLY A 87 -17.62 -13.34 -9.09
CA GLY A 87 -18.30 -14.23 -10.03
C GLY A 87 -19.56 -13.51 -10.50
N ASP A 88 -19.70 -13.41 -11.81
CA ASP A 88 -20.92 -12.98 -12.51
C ASP A 88 -22.15 -13.81 -12.14
#